data_AF-A0A7C3RRR3-F1
#
_entry.id   AF-A0A7C3RRR3-F1
#
_cell.length_a   1.000
_cell.length_b   1.000
_cell.length_c   1.000
_cell.angle_alpha   90.00
_cell.angle_beta   90.00
_cell.angle_gamma   90.00
#
_symmetry.space_group_name_H-M   'P 1'
#
loop_
_entity.id
_entity.type
_entity.pdbx_description
1 polymer ?
#
loop_
_entity_poly.entity_id
_entity_poly.type
_entity_poly.pdbx_seq_one_letter_code
_entity_poly.pdbx_strand_id
1 'polypeptide(L)'
;SSWYYYRFTDPHNDKAPFSKEAVTYWMPVDRYIGGVEHAVLHLLYSRFFTKVLYDAGYVNFEEPFTNLFTQGMVLKDGTAMSKSLGNIVEPSPIIEKYSADTLRLFILFASPPEKELEWSDEGVDGMWRFLNRVWRLYDELIPHLNGDDAPVDSGIENELIKWRHITVKRVTEDIIERFHLNTAISALMEWSNFLGGNIDAVKKAKKTILRDTLETFLILLAPFTPHIAEELWEMLGHKESIFRERWPEFDPELMKKFEYELVIQVNGKLRDKIKTEERDMEKLKEIVLKLPRVRRFIEGKEIKNIITVPERLINIVTD
;
A
#
# COMPACT_ATOMS: atom_id res chain seq x y z
N SER A 1 31.20 -6.66 -5.50
CA SER A 1 29.75 -6.88 -5.22
C SER A 1 29.15 -8.05 -5.99
N SER A 2 29.92 -8.92 -6.66
CA SER A 2 29.33 -9.92 -7.56
C SER A 2 28.76 -11.17 -6.88
N TRP A 3 29.08 -11.43 -5.61
CA TRP A 3 28.71 -12.67 -4.91
C TRP A 3 28.30 -12.48 -3.43
N TYR A 4 28.20 -11.23 -2.95
CA TYR A 4 27.95 -10.95 -1.53
C TYR A 4 26.63 -11.53 -1.01
N TYR A 5 25.62 -11.62 -1.87
CA TYR A 5 24.32 -12.21 -1.55
C TYR A 5 24.41 -13.72 -1.24
N TYR A 6 25.38 -14.45 -1.82
CA TYR A 6 25.69 -15.82 -1.38
C TYR A 6 26.31 -15.82 0.01
N ARG A 7 27.23 -14.89 0.29
CA ARG A 7 27.89 -14.82 1.60
C ARG A 7 26.90 -14.47 2.72
N PHE A 8 25.84 -13.72 2.43
CA PHE A 8 24.79 -13.45 3.42
C PHE A 8 24.04 -14.70 3.88
N THR A 9 24.00 -15.77 3.08
CA THR A 9 23.40 -17.04 3.51
C THR A 9 24.22 -17.73 4.61
N ASP A 10 25.52 -17.44 4.67
CA ASP A 10 26.45 -18.09 5.60
C ASP A 10 27.66 -17.18 5.95
N PRO A 11 27.43 -16.04 6.64
CA PRO A 11 28.41 -14.96 6.73
C PRO A 11 29.58 -15.26 7.69
N HIS A 12 29.42 -16.24 8.58
CA HIS A 12 30.40 -16.58 9.62
C HIS A 12 31.19 -17.86 9.34
N ASN A 13 30.98 -18.50 8.17
CA ASN A 13 31.71 -19.70 7.80
C ASN A 13 33.19 -19.39 7.51
N ASP A 14 34.08 -19.97 8.30
CA ASP A 14 35.54 -19.81 8.22
C ASP A 14 36.21 -20.91 7.38
N LYS A 15 35.47 -21.95 7.00
CA LYS A 15 35.98 -23.11 6.25
C LYS A 15 35.68 -23.06 4.76
N ALA A 16 34.65 -22.31 4.35
CA ALA A 16 34.22 -22.18 2.98
C ALA A 16 33.68 -20.76 2.70
N PRO A 17 33.62 -20.35 1.42
CA PRO A 17 32.94 -19.11 1.04
C PRO A 17 31.47 -19.06 1.50
N PHE A 18 30.79 -20.20 1.45
CA PHE A 18 29.45 -20.47 1.98
C PHE A 18 29.20 -21.98 1.94
N SER A 19 28.30 -22.50 2.76
CA SER A 19 27.81 -23.88 2.68
C SER A 19 26.80 -24.07 1.55
N LYS A 20 26.76 -25.27 0.95
CA LYS A 20 25.79 -25.61 -0.11
C LYS A 20 24.37 -25.65 0.45
N GLU A 21 24.24 -26.10 1.69
CA GLU A 21 22.98 -26.22 2.41
C GLU A 21 22.34 -24.84 2.61
N ALA A 22 23.10 -23.84 3.08
CA ALA A 22 22.59 -22.49 3.28
C ALA A 22 22.18 -21.81 1.97
N VAL A 23 22.99 -21.96 0.92
CA VAL A 23 22.65 -21.39 -0.40
C VAL A 23 21.44 -22.08 -1.01
N THR A 24 21.32 -23.41 -0.90
CA THR A 24 20.14 -24.14 -1.42
C THR A 24 18.84 -23.73 -0.73
N TYR A 25 18.92 -23.34 0.55
CA TYR A 25 17.75 -22.88 1.31
C TYR A 25 17.31 -21.46 0.92
N TRP A 26 18.26 -20.52 0.80
CA TRP A 26 17.95 -19.10 0.63
C TRP A 26 17.92 -18.60 -0.81
N MET A 27 18.54 -19.31 -1.75
CA MET A 27 18.76 -18.84 -3.12
C MET A 27 18.01 -19.71 -4.15
N PRO A 28 17.68 -19.16 -5.34
CA PRO A 28 17.96 -17.79 -5.82
C PRO A 28 17.19 -16.71 -5.06
N VAL A 29 17.66 -15.46 -5.08
CA VAL A 29 16.94 -14.34 -4.44
C VAL A 29 15.61 -14.14 -5.16
N ASP A 30 14.50 -14.21 -4.43
CA ASP A 30 13.16 -14.06 -5.01
C ASP A 30 12.95 -12.69 -5.68
N ARG A 31 13.38 -11.62 -5.01
CA ARG A 31 13.28 -10.24 -5.49
C ARG A 31 14.51 -9.42 -5.11
N TYR A 32 15.21 -8.93 -6.12
CA TYR A 32 16.36 -8.04 -6.00
C TYR A 32 15.96 -6.61 -6.34
N ILE A 33 16.18 -5.65 -5.44
CA ILE A 33 15.82 -4.24 -5.62
C ILE A 33 17.11 -3.43 -5.80
N GLY A 34 17.24 -2.72 -6.92
CA GLY A 34 18.41 -1.89 -7.19
C GLY A 34 18.21 -0.97 -8.39
N GLY A 35 18.87 0.19 -8.38
CA GLY A 35 18.67 1.20 -9.42
C GLY A 35 19.17 0.75 -10.80
N VAL A 36 18.60 1.35 -11.84
CA VAL A 36 18.91 1.04 -13.25
C VAL A 36 20.39 1.30 -13.61
N GLU A 37 21.07 2.17 -12.86
CA GLU A 37 22.50 2.46 -12.99
C GLU A 37 23.40 1.23 -12.84
N HIS A 38 22.88 0.14 -12.24
CA HIS A 38 23.61 -1.10 -12.04
C HIS A 38 23.42 -2.15 -13.15
N ALA A 39 22.63 -1.85 -14.18
CA ALA A 39 22.26 -2.78 -15.25
C ALA A 39 23.46 -3.40 -15.98
N VAL A 40 24.44 -2.60 -16.40
CA VAL A 40 25.54 -3.05 -17.28
C VAL A 40 26.81 -3.46 -16.55
N LEU A 41 26.89 -3.24 -15.24
CA LEU A 41 28.06 -3.59 -14.42
C LEU A 41 27.69 -4.67 -13.43
N HIS A 42 27.21 -4.26 -12.25
CA HIS A 42 26.98 -5.15 -11.13
C HIS A 42 26.02 -6.30 -11.49
N LEU A 43 24.90 -6.02 -12.16
CA LEU A 43 23.94 -7.06 -12.53
C LEU A 43 24.52 -8.07 -13.53
N LEU A 44 25.32 -7.61 -14.50
CA LEU A 44 26.04 -8.50 -15.42
C LEU A 44 27.08 -9.36 -14.67
N TYR A 45 27.87 -8.75 -13.79
CA TYR A 45 28.87 -9.47 -13.01
C TYR A 45 28.24 -10.48 -12.05
N SER A 46 27.09 -10.17 -11.44
CA SER A 46 26.36 -11.10 -10.58
C SER A 46 25.89 -12.33 -11.34
N ARG A 47 25.34 -12.16 -12.55
CA ARG A 47 24.92 -13.27 -13.41
C ARG A 47 26.10 -14.12 -13.87
N PHE A 48 27.17 -13.47 -14.35
CA PHE A 48 28.40 -14.15 -14.74
C PHE A 48 28.96 -15.00 -13.60
N PHE A 49 29.09 -14.43 -12.40
CA PHE A 49 29.63 -15.13 -11.24
C PHE A 49 28.76 -16.33 -10.82
N THR A 50 27.44 -16.19 -10.95
CA THR A 50 26.48 -17.28 -10.70
C THR A 50 26.68 -18.45 -11.65
N LYS A 51 26.88 -18.18 -12.95
CA LYS A 51 27.16 -19.23 -13.93
C LYS A 51 28.50 -19.94 -13.68
N VAL A 52 29.52 -19.19 -13.29
CA VAL A 52 30.80 -19.78 -12.86
C VAL A 52 30.62 -20.69 -11.64
N LEU A 53 29.84 -20.26 -10.63
CA LEU A 53 29.57 -21.08 -9.45
C LEU A 53 28.73 -22.33 -9.78
N TYR A 54 27.81 -22.21 -10.73
CA TYR A 54 27.03 -23.34 -11.25
C TYR A 54 27.94 -24.36 -11.93
N ASP A 55 28.78 -23.93 -12.87
CA ASP A 55 29.73 -24.80 -13.59
C ASP A 55 30.73 -25.47 -12.63
N ALA A 56 31.14 -24.76 -11.57
CA ALA A 56 32.01 -25.29 -10.52
C ALA A 56 31.27 -26.18 -9.50
N GLY A 57 29.95 -26.38 -9.64
CA GLY A 57 29.14 -27.24 -8.78
C GLY A 57 28.91 -26.69 -7.36
N TYR A 58 29.01 -25.38 -7.15
CA TYR A 58 28.73 -24.72 -5.87
C TYR A 58 27.25 -24.40 -5.67
N VAL A 59 26.50 -24.20 -6.76
CA VAL A 59 25.06 -23.91 -6.76
C VAL A 59 24.35 -24.75 -7.82
N ASN A 60 23.03 -24.91 -7.69
CA ASN A 60 22.18 -25.69 -8.60
C ASN A 60 21.24 -24.84 -9.47
N PHE A 61 21.49 -23.53 -9.57
CA PHE A 61 20.74 -22.57 -10.37
C PHE A 61 21.69 -21.67 -11.17
N GLU A 62 21.23 -21.17 -12.32
CA GLU A 62 22.06 -20.42 -13.27
C GLU A 62 21.87 -18.90 -13.22
N GLU A 63 20.87 -18.41 -12.49
CA GLU A 63 20.56 -16.99 -12.34
C GLU A 63 20.42 -16.66 -10.85
N PRO A 64 21.02 -15.55 -10.36
CA PRO A 64 21.04 -15.24 -8.94
C PRO A 64 19.72 -14.65 -8.41
N PHE A 65 18.90 -14.06 -9.29
CA PHE A 65 17.71 -13.29 -8.94
C PHE A 65 16.53 -13.74 -9.80
N THR A 66 15.42 -14.15 -9.17
CA THR A 66 14.19 -14.55 -9.86
C THR A 66 13.44 -13.34 -10.41
N ASN A 67 13.38 -12.25 -9.63
CA ASN A 67 12.79 -10.98 -10.04
C ASN A 67 13.77 -9.84 -9.77
N LEU A 68 13.94 -8.94 -10.75
CA LEU A 68 14.64 -7.67 -10.59
C LEU A 68 13.60 -6.55 -10.56
N PHE A 69 13.63 -5.72 -9.51
CA PHE A 69 12.84 -4.50 -9.43
C PHE A 69 13.78 -3.29 -9.44
N THR A 70 13.66 -2.43 -10.44
CA THR A 70 14.49 -1.24 -10.57
C THR A 70 13.75 -0.02 -10.05
N GLN A 71 14.14 0.49 -8.88
CA GLN A 71 13.54 1.71 -8.36
C GLN A 71 13.93 2.95 -9.19
N GLY A 72 13.05 3.93 -9.22
CA GLY A 72 13.34 5.24 -9.80
C GLY A 72 14.28 6.08 -8.95
N MET A 73 14.84 7.12 -9.57
CA MET A 73 15.75 8.03 -8.89
C MET A 73 15.00 9.02 -8.00
N VAL A 74 15.62 9.40 -6.89
CA VAL A 74 15.15 10.51 -6.06
C VAL A 74 15.75 11.81 -6.61
N LEU A 75 14.87 12.72 -7.00
CA LEU A 75 15.19 14.01 -7.57
C LEU A 75 15.03 15.11 -6.51
N LYS A 76 15.79 16.19 -6.68
CA LYS A 76 15.61 17.47 -6.01
C LYS A 76 15.77 18.59 -7.02
N ASP A 77 14.77 19.46 -7.08
CA ASP A 77 14.70 20.56 -8.04
C ASP A 77 14.82 20.04 -9.49
N GLY A 78 14.20 18.88 -9.77
CA GLY A 78 14.21 18.24 -11.08
C GLY A 78 15.53 17.56 -11.47
N THR A 79 16.48 17.39 -10.54
CA THR A 79 17.78 16.74 -10.80
C THR A 79 18.03 15.60 -9.82
N ALA A 80 18.64 14.51 -10.30
CA ALA A 80 19.00 13.39 -9.42
C ALA A 80 19.95 13.85 -8.29
N MET A 81 19.68 13.39 -7.07
CA MET A 81 20.53 13.75 -5.92
C MET A 81 21.96 13.23 -6.09
N SER A 82 22.95 14.09 -5.89
CA SER A 82 24.37 13.72 -5.95
C SER A 82 25.26 14.62 -5.09
N LYS A 83 26.39 14.09 -4.62
CA LYS A 83 27.36 14.85 -3.81
C LYS A 83 27.92 16.05 -4.57
N SER A 84 28.19 15.87 -5.86
CA SER A 84 28.76 16.91 -6.73
C SER A 84 27.83 18.10 -6.94
N LEU A 85 26.51 17.89 -6.93
CA LEU A 85 25.52 18.95 -7.09
C LEU A 85 25.14 19.61 -5.76
N GLY A 86 25.58 19.08 -4.62
CA GLY A 86 25.24 19.61 -3.29
C GLY A 86 23.74 19.56 -2.96
N ASN A 87 22.95 18.81 -3.73
CA ASN A 87 21.49 18.73 -3.61
C ASN A 87 21.02 17.51 -2.80
N ILE A 88 21.92 16.85 -2.06
CA ILE A 88 21.57 15.72 -1.21
C ILE A 88 20.69 16.18 -0.07
N VAL A 89 19.62 15.43 0.18
CA VAL A 89 18.84 15.54 1.40
C VAL A 89 19.31 14.46 2.37
N GLU A 90 19.87 14.90 3.50
CA GLU A 90 20.32 13.99 4.55
C GLU A 90 19.11 13.45 5.33
N PRO A 91 19.02 12.13 5.55
CA PRO A 91 17.92 11.53 6.31
C PRO A 91 17.85 11.97 7.79
N SER A 92 19.01 12.13 8.45
CA SER A 92 19.06 12.27 9.92
C SER A 92 18.27 13.47 10.45
N PRO A 93 18.40 14.70 9.91
CA PRO A 93 17.61 15.85 10.39
C PRO A 93 16.09 15.64 10.27
N ILE A 94 15.63 14.87 9.28
CA ILE A 94 14.22 14.56 9.07
C ILE A 94 13.75 13.54 10.11
N ILE A 95 14.55 12.51 10.37
CA ILE A 95 14.26 11.49 11.38
C ILE A 95 14.19 12.13 12.76
N GLU A 96 15.12 13.02 13.09
CA GLU A 96 15.16 13.74 14.36
C GLU A 96 13.95 14.67 14.54
N LYS A 97 13.55 15.37 13.48
CA LYS A 97 12.41 16.30 13.52
C LYS A 97 11.05 15.59 13.54
N TYR A 98 10.90 14.50 12.80
CA TYR A 98 9.61 13.85 12.59
C TYR A 98 9.58 12.42 13.12
N SER A 99 10.27 11.50 12.44
CA SER A 99 10.53 10.11 12.84
C SER A 99 11.07 9.32 11.64
N ALA A 100 11.65 8.14 11.90
CA ALA A 100 11.97 7.17 10.85
C ALA A 100 10.73 6.75 10.05
N ASP A 101 9.59 6.57 10.72
CA ASP A 101 8.33 6.19 10.10
C ASP A 101 7.79 7.26 9.15
N THR A 102 7.91 8.54 9.52
CA THR A 102 7.51 9.65 8.64
C THR A 102 8.31 9.63 7.35
N LEU A 103 9.63 9.50 7.45
CA LEU A 103 10.52 9.48 6.28
C LEU A 103 10.24 8.27 5.39
N ARG A 104 10.12 7.08 5.99
CA ARG A 104 9.79 5.84 5.26
C ARG A 104 8.47 5.99 4.52
N LEU A 105 7.43 6.44 5.21
CA LEU A 105 6.10 6.57 4.62
C LEU A 105 6.11 7.59 3.47
N PHE A 106 6.83 8.70 3.60
CA PHE A 106 6.98 9.68 2.52
C PHE A 106 7.62 9.05 1.27
N ILE A 107 8.76 8.37 1.44
CA ILE A 107 9.47 7.75 0.31
C ILE A 107 8.58 6.72 -0.40
N LEU A 108 7.85 5.91 0.36
CA LEU A 108 7.00 4.84 -0.18
C LEU A 108 5.67 5.35 -0.77
N PHE A 109 5.25 6.56 -0.41
CA PHE A 109 3.98 7.16 -0.86
C PHE A 109 4.15 8.13 -2.03
N ALA A 110 5.24 8.88 -2.08
CA ALA A 110 5.39 10.04 -2.96
C ALA A 110 5.33 9.69 -4.46
N SER A 111 5.81 8.50 -4.85
CA SER A 111 5.79 8.03 -6.24
C SER A 111 5.69 6.49 -6.27
N PRO A 112 5.14 5.87 -7.33
CA PRO A 112 5.34 4.44 -7.58
C PRO A 112 6.83 4.09 -7.55
N PRO A 113 7.24 2.96 -6.96
CA PRO A 113 8.67 2.75 -6.68
C PRO A 113 9.57 2.70 -7.91
N GLU A 114 9.04 2.34 -9.09
CA GLU A 114 9.76 2.31 -10.38
C GLU A 114 9.89 3.68 -11.05
N LYS A 115 9.15 4.69 -10.59
CA LYS A 115 9.16 6.05 -11.13
C LYS A 115 10.07 6.96 -10.33
N GLU A 116 10.53 8.01 -10.99
CA GLU A 116 11.25 9.09 -10.31
C GLU A 116 10.38 9.70 -9.20
N LEU A 117 11.02 10.05 -8.09
CA LEU A 117 10.42 10.69 -6.93
C LEU A 117 10.99 12.09 -6.83
N GLU A 118 10.16 13.12 -6.98
CA GLU A 118 10.56 14.49 -6.67
C GLU A 118 10.47 14.73 -5.16
N TRP A 119 11.58 15.12 -4.55
CA TRP A 119 11.63 15.41 -3.12
C TRP A 119 10.78 16.63 -2.77
N SER A 120 9.97 16.54 -1.72
CA SER A 120 9.17 17.66 -1.20
C SER A 120 9.10 17.59 0.33
N ASP A 121 9.58 18.65 0.98
CA ASP A 121 9.49 18.80 2.44
C ASP A 121 8.03 18.91 2.90
N GLU A 122 7.16 19.52 2.09
CA GLU A 122 5.71 19.55 2.34
C GLU A 122 5.08 18.15 2.28
N GLY A 123 5.62 17.28 1.41
CA GLY A 123 5.25 15.86 1.34
C GLY A 123 5.57 15.12 2.63
N VAL A 124 6.75 15.37 3.21
CA VAL A 124 7.17 14.84 4.51
C VAL A 124 6.22 15.32 5.62
N ASP A 125 5.91 16.63 5.66
CA ASP A 125 4.93 17.21 6.59
C ASP A 125 3.53 16.57 6.45
N GLY A 126 3.14 16.23 5.22
CA GLY A 126 1.90 15.51 4.93
C GLY A 126 1.83 14.16 5.63
N MET A 127 2.91 13.37 5.54
CA MET A 127 3.01 12.05 6.15
C MET A 127 3.07 12.12 7.68
N TRP A 128 3.80 13.09 8.23
CA TRP A 128 3.83 13.32 9.67
C TRP A 128 2.44 13.66 10.21
N ARG A 129 1.68 14.55 9.52
CA ARG A 129 0.31 14.87 9.90
C ARG A 129 -0.62 13.66 9.81
N PHE A 130 -0.42 12.79 8.82
CA PHE A 130 -1.19 11.55 8.70
C PHE A 130 -0.93 10.61 9.89
N LEU A 131 0.32 10.35 10.24
CA LEU A 131 0.67 9.50 11.39
C LEU A 131 0.12 10.05 12.72
N ASN A 132 0.17 11.37 12.91
CA ASN A 132 -0.47 11.99 14.08
C ASN A 132 -2.00 11.86 14.09
N ARG A 133 -2.66 11.83 12.92
CA ARG A 133 -4.11 11.54 12.86
C ARG A 133 -4.39 10.09 13.23
N VAL A 134 -3.59 9.14 12.75
CA VAL A 134 -3.69 7.73 13.14
C VAL A 134 -3.50 7.59 14.65
N TRP A 135 -2.47 8.21 15.23
CA TRP A 135 -2.25 8.19 16.67
C TRP A 135 -3.48 8.68 17.46
N ARG A 136 -4.01 9.87 17.12
CA ARG A 136 -5.20 10.44 17.78
C ARG A 136 -6.44 9.55 17.62
N LEU A 137 -6.59 8.91 16.46
CA LEU A 137 -7.68 7.97 16.22
C LEU A 137 -7.63 6.79 17.20
N TYR A 138 -6.45 6.23 17.46
CA TYR A 138 -6.28 5.13 18.42
C TYR A 138 -6.47 5.59 19.85
N ASP A 139 -5.88 6.73 20.23
CA ASP A 139 -6.06 7.33 21.56
C ASP A 139 -7.55 7.55 21.91
N GLU A 140 -8.35 7.93 20.91
CA GLU A 140 -9.80 8.13 21.07
C GLU A 140 -10.61 6.82 21.10
N LEU A 141 -10.19 5.79 20.34
CA LEU A 141 -10.95 4.53 20.20
C LEU A 141 -10.58 3.47 21.25
N ILE A 142 -9.33 3.41 21.71
CA ILE A 142 -8.86 2.41 22.70
C ILE A 142 -9.70 2.41 23.98
N PRO A 143 -10.09 3.55 24.58
CA PRO A 143 -10.94 3.55 25.78
C PRO A 143 -12.29 2.83 25.59
N HIS A 144 -12.80 2.78 24.36
CA HIS A 144 -14.08 2.16 24.02
C HIS A 144 -13.99 0.63 23.86
N LEU A 145 -12.78 0.06 23.97
CA LEU A 145 -12.58 -1.39 23.99
C LEU A 145 -12.84 -2.03 25.37
N ASN A 146 -13.07 -1.23 26.43
CA ASN A 146 -13.27 -1.70 27.80
C ASN A 146 -14.75 -1.61 28.24
N GLY A 147 -15.22 -2.48 29.15
CA GLY A 147 -16.58 -2.47 29.74
C GLY A 147 -17.63 -3.37 29.05
N ASP A 148 -18.93 -3.05 29.16
CA ASP A 148 -20.04 -3.77 28.47
C ASP A 148 -20.26 -3.30 27.02
N ASP A 149 -20.70 -4.21 26.13
CA ASP A 149 -20.98 -3.88 24.73
C ASP A 149 -22.07 -2.81 24.58
N ALA A 150 -21.87 -1.89 23.64
CA ALA A 150 -22.90 -0.94 23.25
C ALA A 150 -24.07 -1.68 22.55
N PRO A 151 -25.29 -1.09 22.53
CA PRO A 151 -26.40 -1.64 21.75
C PRO A 151 -25.98 -1.77 20.28
N VAL A 152 -26.29 -2.94 19.68
CA VAL A 152 -25.90 -3.29 18.31
C VAL A 152 -26.31 -2.20 17.32
N ASP A 153 -25.33 -1.57 16.66
CA ASP A 153 -25.54 -0.78 15.45
C ASP A 153 -25.04 -1.57 14.24
N SER A 154 -25.94 -2.34 13.63
CA SER A 154 -25.61 -3.17 12.47
C SER A 154 -25.08 -2.37 11.28
N GLY A 155 -25.38 -1.07 11.17
CA GLY A 155 -24.96 -0.26 10.04
C GLY A 155 -23.46 -0.02 10.02
N ILE A 156 -22.92 0.54 11.11
CA ILE A 156 -21.48 0.81 11.23
C ILE A 156 -20.65 -0.47 11.33
N GLU A 157 -21.16 -1.50 12.02
CA GLU A 157 -20.50 -2.80 12.13
C GLU A 157 -20.23 -3.43 10.76
N ASN A 158 -21.22 -3.40 9.87
CA ASN A 158 -21.08 -3.93 8.52
C ASN A 158 -20.06 -3.14 7.69
N GLU A 159 -20.05 -1.80 7.80
CA GLU A 159 -19.08 -0.97 7.09
C GLU A 159 -17.65 -1.22 7.61
N LEU A 160 -17.44 -1.41 8.93
CA LEU A 160 -16.13 -1.74 9.49
C LEU A 160 -15.60 -3.07 8.97
N ILE A 161 -16.44 -4.11 8.95
CA ILE A 161 -16.10 -5.43 8.40
C ILE A 161 -15.73 -5.30 6.92
N LYS A 162 -16.53 -4.58 6.14
CA LYS A 162 -16.29 -4.38 4.71
C LYS A 162 -14.98 -3.63 4.44
N TRP A 163 -14.76 -2.51 5.12
CA TRP A 163 -13.52 -1.73 4.99
C TRP A 163 -12.29 -2.57 5.31
N ARG A 164 -12.37 -3.42 6.34
CA ARG A 164 -11.30 -4.36 6.66
C ARG A 164 -10.98 -5.28 5.48
N HIS A 165 -11.96 -6.01 4.95
CA HIS A 165 -11.70 -6.98 3.89
C HIS A 165 -11.29 -6.32 2.56
N ILE A 166 -11.92 -5.20 2.18
CA ILE A 166 -11.53 -4.45 0.97
C ILE A 166 -10.10 -3.93 1.09
N THR A 167 -9.74 -3.37 2.24
CA THR A 167 -8.41 -2.79 2.44
C THR A 167 -7.34 -3.87 2.53
N VAL A 168 -7.61 -4.97 3.23
CA VAL A 168 -6.70 -6.14 3.28
C VAL A 168 -6.45 -6.64 1.86
N LYS A 169 -7.49 -6.86 1.05
CA LYS A 169 -7.32 -7.28 -0.35
C LYS A 169 -6.45 -6.31 -1.14
N ARG A 170 -6.81 -5.03 -1.13
CA ARG A 170 -6.12 -3.99 -1.92
C ARG A 170 -4.66 -3.84 -1.51
N VAL A 171 -4.37 -3.77 -0.21
CA VAL A 171 -2.99 -3.67 0.30
C VAL A 171 -2.19 -4.92 -0.02
N THR A 172 -2.79 -6.12 0.11
CA THR A 172 -2.13 -7.39 -0.22
C THR A 172 -1.76 -7.48 -1.70
N GLU A 173 -2.72 -7.20 -2.60
CA GLU A 173 -2.51 -7.20 -4.05
C GLU A 173 -1.47 -6.15 -4.47
N ASP A 174 -1.54 -4.95 -3.89
CA ASP A 174 -0.60 -3.87 -4.18
C ASP A 174 0.83 -4.18 -3.73
N ILE A 175 1.03 -4.82 -2.56
CA ILE A 175 2.37 -5.18 -2.07
C ILE A 175 2.93 -6.40 -2.83
N ILE A 176 2.16 -7.48 -2.93
CA ILE A 176 2.67 -8.77 -3.41
C ILE A 176 2.75 -8.79 -4.93
N GLU A 177 1.66 -8.42 -5.61
CA GLU A 177 1.55 -8.60 -7.06
C GLU A 177 2.18 -7.42 -7.80
N ARG A 178 1.85 -6.20 -7.39
CA ARG A 178 2.15 -4.98 -8.18
C ARG A 178 3.35 -4.20 -7.67
N PHE A 179 3.73 -4.41 -6.41
CA PHE A 179 4.71 -3.58 -5.71
C PHE A 179 4.35 -2.07 -5.74
N HIS A 180 3.06 -1.74 -5.82
CA HIS A 180 2.54 -0.37 -5.81
C HIS A 180 2.31 0.12 -4.38
N LEU A 181 3.40 0.39 -3.66
CA LEU A 181 3.38 0.71 -2.24
C LEU A 181 2.60 2.01 -1.93
N ASN A 182 2.60 2.96 -2.85
CA ASN A 182 1.87 4.22 -2.72
C ASN A 182 0.34 4.05 -2.73
N THR A 183 -0.20 3.12 -3.52
CA THR A 183 -1.65 2.85 -3.57
C THR A 183 -2.11 2.01 -2.38
N ALA A 184 -1.24 1.16 -1.85
CA ALA A 184 -1.44 0.47 -0.58
C ALA A 184 -1.54 1.47 0.59
N ILE A 185 -0.59 2.42 0.70
CA ILE A 185 -0.65 3.50 1.69
C ILE A 185 -1.90 4.36 1.50
N SER A 186 -2.27 4.70 0.25
CA SER A 186 -3.52 5.43 -0.02
C SER A 186 -4.74 4.70 0.53
N ALA A 187 -4.75 3.35 0.51
CA ALA A 187 -5.86 2.55 1.04
C ALA A 187 -6.01 2.73 2.55
N LEU A 188 -4.89 2.69 3.26
CA LEU A 188 -4.83 2.94 4.70
C LEU A 188 -5.22 4.37 5.04
N MET A 189 -4.83 5.35 4.22
CA MET A 189 -5.27 6.74 4.41
C MET A 189 -6.78 6.91 4.23
N GLU A 190 -7.36 6.29 3.20
CA GLU A 190 -8.81 6.28 2.98
C GLU A 190 -9.56 5.62 4.14
N TRP A 191 -9.07 4.46 4.61
CA TRP A 191 -9.67 3.77 5.74
C TRP A 191 -9.57 4.59 7.03
N SER A 192 -8.41 5.20 7.31
CA SER A 192 -8.23 6.11 8.45
C SER A 192 -9.18 7.32 8.38
N ASN A 193 -9.38 7.90 7.20
CA ASN A 193 -10.33 8.99 7.00
C ASN A 193 -11.78 8.54 7.22
N PHE A 194 -12.14 7.33 6.80
CA PHE A 194 -13.47 6.75 7.09
C PHE A 194 -13.68 6.60 8.59
N LEU A 195 -12.72 6.03 9.31
CA LEU A 195 -12.80 5.84 10.76
C LEU A 195 -12.95 7.19 11.49
N GLY A 196 -12.08 8.16 11.17
CA GLY A 196 -12.14 9.49 11.77
C GLY A 196 -13.39 10.28 11.40
N GLY A 197 -13.88 10.15 10.17
CA GLY A 197 -15.10 10.82 9.70
C GLY A 197 -16.39 10.26 10.30
N ASN A 198 -16.35 9.05 10.84
CA ASN A 198 -17.50 8.36 11.46
C ASN A 198 -17.26 8.03 12.94
N ILE A 199 -16.36 8.76 13.61
CA ILE A 199 -15.82 8.40 14.92
C ILE A 199 -16.90 8.10 15.97
N ASP A 200 -17.97 8.88 16.03
CA ASP A 200 -19.06 8.71 17.01
C ASP A 200 -19.90 7.45 16.77
N ALA A 201 -19.99 7.00 15.51
CA ALA A 201 -20.63 5.72 15.18
C ALA A 201 -19.66 4.56 15.45
N VAL A 202 -18.37 4.71 15.08
CA VAL A 202 -17.34 3.69 15.29
C VAL A 202 -17.18 3.34 16.77
N LYS A 203 -17.23 4.34 17.67
CA LYS A 203 -17.22 4.16 19.14
C LYS A 203 -18.35 3.27 19.66
N LYS A 204 -19.44 3.12 18.91
CA LYS A 204 -20.62 2.33 19.29
C LYS A 204 -20.65 0.93 18.70
N ALA A 205 -19.68 0.59 17.84
CA ALA A 205 -19.58 -0.77 17.31
C ALA A 205 -19.28 -1.78 18.44
N LYS A 206 -19.69 -3.04 18.25
CA LYS A 206 -19.22 -4.15 19.10
C LYS A 206 -17.71 -4.12 19.28
N LYS A 207 -17.26 -4.41 20.49
CA LYS A 207 -15.85 -4.32 20.86
C LYS A 207 -14.97 -5.29 20.10
N THR A 208 -15.50 -6.47 19.79
CA THR A 208 -14.80 -7.46 18.97
C THR A 208 -14.56 -6.94 17.56
N ILE A 209 -15.55 -6.28 16.95
CA ILE A 209 -15.43 -5.69 15.62
C ILE A 209 -14.48 -4.48 15.64
N LEU A 210 -14.61 -3.62 16.66
CA LEU A 210 -13.72 -2.46 16.82
C LEU A 210 -12.27 -2.91 17.03
N ARG A 211 -12.03 -3.89 17.91
CA ARG A 211 -10.71 -4.45 18.16
C ARG A 211 -10.11 -5.03 16.89
N ASP A 212 -10.84 -5.88 16.18
CA ASP A 212 -10.39 -6.51 14.94
C ASP A 212 -10.11 -5.46 13.83
N THR A 213 -10.91 -4.40 13.77
CA THR A 213 -10.67 -3.25 12.87
C THR A 213 -9.33 -2.57 13.18
N LEU A 214 -9.08 -2.24 14.45
CA LEU A 214 -7.87 -1.54 14.88
C LEU A 214 -6.63 -2.42 14.74
N GLU A 215 -6.73 -3.70 15.11
CA GLU A 215 -5.64 -4.66 15.00
C GLU A 215 -5.27 -4.90 13.53
N THR A 216 -6.25 -5.14 12.67
CA THR A 216 -6.01 -5.35 11.24
C THR A 216 -5.37 -4.13 10.59
N PHE A 217 -5.84 -2.92 10.92
CA PHE A 217 -5.25 -1.69 10.39
C PHE A 217 -3.77 -1.56 10.75
N LEU A 218 -3.38 -1.86 12.00
CA LEU A 218 -1.97 -1.80 12.42
C LEU A 218 -1.12 -2.84 11.71
N ILE A 219 -1.61 -4.08 11.56
CA ILE A 219 -0.85 -5.13 10.86
C ILE A 219 -0.56 -4.72 9.41
N LEU A 220 -1.54 -4.12 8.72
CA LEU A 220 -1.33 -3.60 7.36
C LEU A 220 -0.39 -2.39 7.31
N LEU A 221 -0.36 -1.57 8.36
CA LEU A 221 0.48 -0.37 8.44
C LEU A 221 1.94 -0.69 8.81
N ALA A 222 2.18 -1.74 9.60
CA ALA A 222 3.48 -2.09 10.17
C ALA A 222 4.64 -2.23 9.16
N PRO A 223 4.45 -2.78 7.94
CA PRO A 223 5.52 -2.82 6.93
C PRO A 223 6.03 -1.41 6.54
N PHE A 224 5.15 -0.41 6.57
CA PHE A 224 5.47 0.96 6.19
C PHE A 224 6.05 1.75 7.37
N THR A 225 5.36 1.71 8.51
CA THR A 225 5.71 2.47 9.72
C THR A 225 5.76 1.55 10.94
N PRO A 226 6.86 0.80 11.09
CA PRO A 226 6.95 -0.27 12.08
C PRO A 226 6.91 0.22 13.53
N HIS A 227 7.44 1.41 13.82
CA HIS A 227 7.60 1.87 15.20
C HIS A 227 6.26 2.33 15.80
N ILE A 228 5.52 3.18 15.07
CA ILE A 228 4.18 3.62 15.50
C ILE A 228 3.20 2.45 15.54
N ALA A 229 3.33 1.48 14.63
CA ALA A 229 2.46 0.31 14.62
C ALA A 229 2.70 -0.58 15.85
N GLU A 230 3.96 -0.83 16.22
CA GLU A 230 4.33 -1.57 17.42
C GLU A 230 3.84 -0.87 18.70
N GLU A 231 4.05 0.45 18.82
CA GLU A 231 3.62 1.21 20.01
C GLU A 231 2.09 1.19 20.17
N LEU A 232 1.34 1.42 19.09
CA LEU A 232 -0.12 1.36 19.12
C LEU A 232 -0.64 -0.06 19.36
N TRP A 233 0.12 -1.09 18.96
CA TRP A 233 -0.17 -2.49 19.24
C TRP A 233 -0.03 -2.80 20.73
N GLU A 234 1.05 -2.32 21.37
CA GLU A 234 1.21 -2.41 22.82
C GLU A 234 0.10 -1.66 23.56
N MET A 235 -0.28 -0.47 23.09
CA MET A 235 -1.40 0.31 23.66
C MET A 235 -2.76 -0.40 23.58
N LEU A 236 -2.96 -1.31 22.62
CA LEU A 236 -4.14 -2.18 22.54
C LEU A 236 -4.14 -3.32 23.56
N GLY A 237 -3.06 -3.46 24.34
CA GLY A 237 -2.86 -4.44 25.40
C GLY A 237 -2.07 -5.69 24.99
N HIS A 238 -1.48 -5.70 23.79
CA HIS A 238 -0.67 -6.83 23.33
C HIS A 238 0.70 -6.85 24.01
N LYS A 239 1.23 -8.06 24.22
CA LYS A 239 2.53 -8.28 24.88
C LYS A 239 3.62 -8.76 23.94
N GLU A 240 3.20 -9.35 22.82
CA GLU A 240 4.09 -9.85 21.78
C GLU A 240 4.12 -8.83 20.65
N SER A 241 5.26 -8.75 19.97
CA SER A 241 5.45 -7.81 18.87
C SER A 241 4.50 -8.08 17.72
N ILE A 242 4.03 -7.01 17.06
CA ILE A 242 3.12 -7.10 15.90
C ILE A 242 3.76 -7.90 14.76
N PHE A 243 5.09 -7.95 14.69
CA PHE A 243 5.83 -8.72 13.68
C PHE A 243 5.79 -10.24 13.89
N ARG A 244 5.17 -10.72 14.98
CA ARG A 244 4.85 -12.14 15.19
C ARG A 244 3.46 -12.51 14.68
N GLU A 245 2.62 -11.52 14.40
CA GLU A 245 1.27 -11.75 13.91
C GLU A 245 1.26 -12.23 12.45
N ARG A 246 0.19 -12.95 12.10
CA ARG A 246 -0.04 -13.35 10.72
C ARG A 246 -0.58 -12.18 9.92
N TRP A 247 -0.23 -12.13 8.64
CA TRP A 247 -0.87 -11.22 7.70
C TRP A 247 -2.38 -11.52 7.62
N PRO A 248 -3.27 -10.52 7.68
CA PRO A 248 -4.70 -10.72 7.68
C PRO A 248 -5.20 -11.29 6.35
N GLU A 249 -6.24 -12.11 6.41
CA GLU A 249 -6.92 -12.66 5.24
C GLU A 249 -8.18 -11.85 4.89
N PHE A 250 -8.61 -11.91 3.63
CA PHE A 250 -9.84 -11.27 3.17
C PHE A 250 -10.86 -12.29 2.65
N ASP A 251 -12.15 -12.01 2.89
CA ASP A 251 -13.26 -12.84 2.43
C ASP A 251 -14.03 -12.12 1.31
N PRO A 252 -14.06 -12.66 0.07
CA PRO A 252 -14.88 -12.19 -1.03
C PRO A 252 -16.35 -11.94 -0.70
N GLU A 253 -16.98 -12.76 0.15
CA GLU A 253 -18.38 -12.60 0.52
C GLU A 253 -18.61 -11.41 1.46
N LEU A 254 -17.67 -11.11 2.34
CA LEU A 254 -17.74 -9.95 3.25
C LEU A 254 -17.40 -8.62 2.57
N MET A 255 -16.85 -8.69 1.35
CA MET A 255 -16.70 -7.54 0.46
C MET A 255 -17.93 -7.31 -0.43
N LYS A 256 -18.86 -8.28 -0.51
CA LYS A 256 -20.07 -8.12 -1.33
C LYS A 256 -21.07 -7.19 -0.66
N LYS A 257 -21.54 -6.24 -1.48
CA LYS A 257 -22.84 -5.56 -1.44
C LYS A 257 -23.18 -4.74 -0.19
N PHE A 258 -22.75 -3.48 -0.24
CA PHE A 258 -23.64 -2.36 0.06
C PHE A 258 -23.63 -1.39 -1.11
N GLU A 259 -24.78 -0.75 -1.36
CA GLU A 259 -24.94 0.29 -2.37
C GLU A 259 -23.84 1.35 -2.24
N TYR A 260 -23.15 1.67 -3.34
CA TYR A 260 -22.29 2.85 -3.40
C TYR A 260 -22.96 3.93 -4.22
N GLU A 261 -22.64 5.19 -3.93
CA GLU A 261 -23.12 6.32 -4.74
C GLU A 261 -22.22 6.46 -5.98
N LEU A 262 -22.74 6.03 -7.14
CA LEU A 262 -22.11 6.26 -8.42
C LEU A 262 -22.44 7.68 -8.90
N VAL A 263 -21.39 8.50 -9.00
CA VAL A 263 -21.49 9.84 -9.57
C VAL A 263 -21.58 9.76 -11.09
N ILE A 264 -22.51 10.50 -11.69
CA ILE A 264 -22.70 10.52 -13.14
C ILE A 264 -22.48 11.93 -13.68
N GLN A 265 -21.57 12.05 -14.62
CA GLN A 265 -21.22 13.30 -15.30
C GLN A 265 -21.49 13.23 -16.80
N VAL A 266 -21.78 14.39 -17.40
CA VAL A 266 -21.79 14.60 -18.85
C VAL A 266 -20.91 15.81 -19.16
N ASN A 267 -19.89 15.61 -19.99
CA ASN A 267 -18.84 16.60 -20.30
C ASN A 267 -18.25 17.22 -19.01
N GLY A 268 -17.94 16.38 -18.02
CA GLY A 268 -17.32 16.77 -16.74
C GLY A 268 -18.25 17.46 -15.74
N LYS A 269 -19.53 17.69 -16.08
CA LYS A 269 -20.52 18.32 -15.18
C LYS A 269 -21.41 17.27 -14.52
N LEU A 270 -21.58 17.34 -13.20
CA LEU A 270 -22.46 16.47 -12.42
C LEU A 270 -23.92 16.54 -12.92
N ARG A 271 -24.50 15.40 -13.31
CA ARG A 271 -25.87 15.29 -13.81
C ARG A 271 -26.77 14.44 -12.94
N ASP A 272 -26.23 13.38 -12.36
CA ASP A 272 -27.00 12.52 -11.48
C ASP A 272 -26.10 11.75 -10.51
N LYS A 273 -26.75 11.11 -9.54
CA LYS A 273 -26.14 10.19 -8.58
C LYS A 273 -27.09 9.01 -8.40
N ILE A 274 -26.58 7.79 -8.52
CA ILE A 274 -27.37 6.59 -8.23
C ILE A 274 -26.70 5.80 -7.11
N LYS A 275 -27.51 5.18 -6.27
CA LYS A 275 -27.06 4.12 -5.37
C LYS A 275 -27.16 2.80 -6.12
N THR A 276 -26.07 2.03 -6.17
CA THR A 276 -26.06 0.74 -6.87
C THR A 276 -25.13 -0.26 -6.21
N GLU A 277 -25.48 -1.54 -6.32
CA GLU A 277 -24.60 -2.65 -5.95
C GLU A 277 -23.85 -3.22 -7.16
N GLU A 278 -24.24 -2.85 -8.38
CA GLU A 278 -23.67 -3.38 -9.61
C GLU A 278 -22.21 -2.93 -9.77
N ARG A 279 -21.34 -3.87 -10.16
CA ARG A 279 -19.89 -3.65 -10.32
C ARG A 279 -19.41 -3.95 -11.73
N ASP A 280 -20.24 -4.60 -12.53
CA ASP A 280 -19.98 -4.80 -13.94
C ASP A 280 -20.09 -3.45 -14.66
N MET A 281 -18.94 -2.95 -15.12
CA MET A 281 -18.85 -1.64 -15.77
C MET A 281 -19.65 -1.56 -17.05
N GLU A 282 -19.79 -2.66 -17.80
CA GLU A 282 -20.59 -2.66 -19.02
C GLU A 282 -22.08 -2.56 -18.67
N LYS A 283 -22.53 -3.29 -17.65
CA LYS A 283 -23.90 -3.15 -17.14
C LYS A 283 -24.17 -1.76 -16.57
N LEU A 284 -23.21 -1.17 -15.85
CA LEU A 284 -23.35 0.19 -15.31
C LEU A 284 -23.47 1.23 -16.41
N LYS A 285 -22.68 1.12 -17.48
CA LYS A 285 -22.81 2.01 -18.66
C LYS A 285 -24.22 1.92 -19.23
N GLU A 286 -24.76 0.71 -19.41
CA GLU A 286 -26.13 0.53 -19.89
C GLU A 286 -27.19 1.14 -18.96
N ILE A 287 -27.05 0.94 -17.64
CA ILE A 287 -27.96 1.50 -16.64
C ILE A 287 -27.92 3.03 -16.73
N VAL A 288 -26.72 3.62 -16.73
CA VAL A 288 -26.52 5.08 -16.72
C VAL A 288 -27.07 5.73 -18.00
N LEU A 289 -26.88 5.12 -19.17
CA LEU A 289 -27.41 5.64 -20.45
C LEU A 289 -28.94 5.59 -20.54
N LYS A 290 -29.59 4.76 -19.72
CA LYS A 290 -31.06 4.65 -19.65
C LYS A 290 -31.69 5.59 -18.61
N LEU A 291 -30.89 6.25 -17.76
CA LEU A 291 -31.42 7.14 -16.72
C LEU A 291 -32.12 8.38 -17.33
N PRO A 292 -33.35 8.72 -16.89
CA PRO A 292 -34.10 9.84 -17.45
C PRO A 292 -33.36 11.18 -17.38
N ARG A 293 -32.66 11.45 -16.28
CA ARG A 293 -31.87 12.67 -16.11
C ARG A 293 -30.69 12.72 -17.07
N VAL A 294 -29.96 11.62 -17.21
CA VAL A 294 -28.79 11.52 -18.10
C VAL A 294 -29.22 11.66 -19.55
N ARG A 295 -30.30 10.97 -19.96
CA ARG A 295 -30.87 11.06 -21.32
C ARG A 295 -31.10 12.49 -21.78
N ARG A 296 -31.66 13.35 -20.94
CA ARG A 296 -31.89 14.77 -21.26
C ARG A 296 -30.62 15.55 -21.65
N PHE A 297 -29.44 15.11 -21.20
CA PHE A 297 -28.17 15.79 -21.49
C PHE A 297 -27.42 15.20 -22.69
N ILE A 298 -27.79 14.00 -23.13
CA ILE A 298 -27.15 13.25 -24.23
C ILE A 298 -28.07 13.07 -25.45
N GLU A 299 -29.35 13.41 -25.35
CA GLU A 299 -30.31 13.32 -26.46
C GLU A 299 -29.90 14.22 -27.62
N GLY A 300 -29.89 13.66 -28.84
CA GLY A 300 -29.46 14.35 -30.06
C GLY A 300 -27.95 14.59 -30.19
N LYS A 301 -27.15 14.03 -29.28
CA LYS A 301 -25.67 14.14 -29.28
C LYS A 301 -25.01 12.81 -29.57
N GLU A 302 -23.84 12.87 -30.19
CA GLU A 302 -22.99 11.71 -30.40
C GLU A 302 -22.12 11.45 -29.17
N ILE A 303 -22.15 10.22 -28.64
CA ILE A 303 -21.29 9.82 -27.52
C ILE A 303 -19.91 9.45 -28.07
N LYS A 304 -18.91 10.28 -27.79
CA LYS A 304 -17.52 10.07 -28.23
C LYS A 304 -16.75 9.11 -27.33
N ASN A 305 -17.00 9.17 -26.01
CA ASN A 305 -16.30 8.32 -25.04
C ASN A 305 -17.08 8.21 -23.73
N ILE A 306 -16.82 7.15 -22.96
CA ILE A 306 -17.32 6.99 -21.59
C ILE A 306 -16.13 6.67 -20.68
N ILE A 307 -15.79 7.61 -19.81
CA ILE A 307 -14.69 7.48 -18.84
C ILE A 307 -15.27 6.96 -17.54
N THR A 308 -14.72 5.86 -17.04
CA THR A 308 -15.20 5.20 -15.82
C THR A 308 -14.11 5.17 -14.76
N VAL A 309 -14.45 5.57 -13.53
CA VAL A 309 -13.67 5.31 -12.33
C VAL A 309 -14.45 4.29 -11.50
N PRO A 310 -13.92 3.06 -11.31
CA PRO A 310 -14.58 2.01 -10.54
C PRO A 310 -15.14 2.53 -9.22
N GLU A 311 -16.40 2.16 -8.97
CA GLU A 311 -17.12 2.46 -7.72
C GLU A 311 -17.22 3.94 -7.35
N ARG A 312 -17.02 4.85 -8.33
CA ARG A 312 -16.96 6.29 -8.06
C ARG A 312 -17.64 7.14 -9.11
N LEU A 313 -17.30 6.96 -10.39
CA LEU A 313 -17.70 7.92 -11.43
C LEU A 313 -17.91 7.24 -12.79
N ILE A 314 -18.96 7.66 -13.48
CA ILE A 314 -19.07 7.54 -14.94
C ILE A 314 -19.22 8.94 -15.54
N ASN A 315 -18.31 9.33 -16.42
CA ASN A 315 -18.37 10.57 -17.18
C ASN A 315 -18.58 10.28 -18.67
N ILE A 316 -19.72 10.72 -19.20
CA ILE A 316 -20.07 10.57 -20.62
C ILE A 316 -19.56 11.79 -21.37
N VAL A 317 -18.73 11.57 -22.37
CA VAL A 317 -18.21 12.60 -23.27
C VAL A 317 -19.05 12.60 -24.54
N THR A 318 -19.74 13.71 -24.76
CA THR A 318 -20.54 14.00 -25.96
C THR A 318 -19.86 15.04 -26.84
N ASP A 319 -20.31 15.14 -28.09
CA ASP A 319 -19.79 16.07 -29.08
C ASP A 319 -20.07 17.57 -28.81
#